data_AF-A0A8C3KTB9-F1
#
_entry.id   AF-A0A8C3KTB9-F1
#
_cell.length_a   1.000
_cell.length_b   1.000
_cell.length_c   1.000
_cell.angle_alpha   90.00
_cell.angle_beta   90.00
_cell.angle_gamma   90.00
#
_symmetry.space_group_name_H-M   'P 1'
#
loop_
_entity.id
_entity.type
_entity.pdbx_description
1 polymer ?
#
loop_
_entity_poly.entity_id
_entity_poly.type
_entity_poly.pdbx_seq_one_letter_code
_entity_poly.pdbx_strand_id
1 'polypeptide(L)'
;MKKYILNQLVALFLDCHVKPCLKQLHLTLAHKFCPHHQKTLEQLAKCINPEETCHWVAALYSRDMRFVHYQTLRALFQYKPQNIDELMINAGDFIYVNPTQQSEVSEGWVIGTSHQSGCRGFLPENYTERANESDTWVKHREYTFVPASKFLTQSTNEPNVKLNGEVHNPVMSRSVTDVLSLQNTNLRRGVLVMRHGERVDQVFGKSWLQQCLTADGKYYRADLNFPSILPKRKDSVKHFEHDPPLSSCGIFQSRLVGEALLDQEVTVSYIYSSPALRCIQTAQHVLQGLKLDQKVKIRVEPGLFEWTKWEASRVIPNFMTLTELTEASYNVDTSYRGNIPLSSLVPSESYEEYVSRSSAVIKEIVTACPNKGIILIVGHGSSLVSFTRPLTGLPAKDSSDFAHVVRKIPSLGMCFCEELKEEKKWLMVNPPVKTLTHGANAAFNWRNSIMEG
;
A
#
# COMPACT_ATOMS: atom_id res chain seq x y z
N MET A 1 -31.29 -1.28 31.59
CA MET A 1 -31.68 0.16 31.53
C MET A 1 -30.92 0.99 30.49
N LYS A 2 -29.68 0.69 30.10
CA LYS A 2 -28.89 1.51 29.14
C LYS A 2 -29.25 1.34 27.64
N LYS A 3 -30.24 0.50 27.30
CA LYS A 3 -30.60 0.10 25.91
C LYS A 3 -31.74 0.95 25.28
N TYR A 4 -32.54 1.65 26.09
CA TYR A 4 -33.69 2.45 25.62
C TYR A 4 -33.27 3.81 25.03
N ILE A 5 -32.14 4.35 25.48
CA ILE A 5 -31.68 5.70 25.13
C ILE A 5 -31.18 5.79 23.68
N LEU A 6 -30.59 4.71 23.13
CA LEU A 6 -30.01 4.71 21.78
C LEU A 6 -31.07 4.76 20.67
N ASN A 7 -32.18 4.04 20.83
CA ASN A 7 -33.26 4.06 19.83
C ASN A 7 -34.16 5.30 19.95
N GLN A 8 -34.34 5.86 21.15
CA GLN A 8 -35.16 7.06 21.35
C GLN A 8 -34.45 8.36 20.91
N LEU A 9 -33.14 8.50 21.13
CA LEU A 9 -32.41 9.72 20.72
C LEU A 9 -32.27 9.86 19.20
N VAL A 10 -32.15 8.75 18.46
CA VAL A 10 -32.04 8.77 16.99
C VAL A 10 -33.40 9.09 16.35
N ALA A 11 -34.50 8.59 16.91
CA ALA A 11 -35.85 8.84 16.40
C ALA A 11 -36.32 10.29 16.61
N LEU A 12 -35.93 10.93 17.73
CA LEU A 12 -36.32 12.32 18.06
C LEU A 12 -35.68 13.38 17.16
N PHE A 13 -34.57 13.07 16.49
CA PHE A 13 -33.82 14.03 15.66
C PHE A 13 -34.00 13.84 14.14
N LEU A 14 -34.64 12.76 13.67
CA LEU A 14 -34.61 12.36 12.26
C LEU A 14 -35.98 12.07 11.64
N ASP A 15 -37.10 12.29 12.35
CA ASP A 15 -38.47 12.01 11.86
C ASP A 15 -38.62 10.61 11.21
N CYS A 16 -37.84 9.64 11.68
CA CYS A 16 -37.76 8.31 11.09
C CYS A 16 -38.28 7.25 12.05
N HIS A 17 -39.15 6.37 11.53
CA HIS A 17 -39.79 5.33 12.33
C HIS A 17 -38.84 4.13 12.51
N VAL A 18 -38.07 4.11 13.60
CA VAL A 18 -37.14 3.02 13.90
C VAL A 18 -37.86 1.87 14.62
N LYS A 19 -37.84 0.66 14.05
CA LYS A 19 -38.29 -0.55 14.75
C LYS A 19 -37.17 -1.06 15.66
N PRO A 20 -37.38 -1.18 16.99
CA PRO A 20 -36.35 -1.69 17.88
C PRO A 20 -35.99 -3.14 17.56
N CYS A 21 -34.69 -3.44 17.43
CA CYS A 21 -34.22 -4.80 17.32
C CYS A 21 -34.36 -5.51 18.68
N LEU A 22 -35.34 -6.40 18.77
CA LEU A 22 -35.60 -7.21 19.97
C LEU A 22 -34.72 -8.46 20.05
N LYS A 23 -33.94 -8.75 19.00
CA LYS A 23 -33.05 -9.91 18.97
C LYS A 23 -31.82 -9.67 19.85
N GLN A 24 -31.33 -10.74 20.46
CA GLN A 24 -30.03 -10.75 21.10
C GLN A 24 -28.95 -10.54 20.03
N LEU A 25 -28.02 -9.62 20.28
CA LEU A 25 -26.87 -9.42 19.43
C LEU A 25 -25.75 -10.34 19.91
N HIS A 26 -25.08 -11.01 18.98
CA HIS A 26 -23.94 -11.86 19.24
C HIS A 26 -22.69 -11.20 18.65
N LEU A 27 -21.59 -11.23 19.40
CA LEU A 27 -20.28 -10.78 18.92
C LEU A 27 -19.54 -11.99 18.34
N THR A 28 -19.25 -11.96 17.03
CA THR A 28 -18.43 -12.99 16.39
C THR A 28 -16.96 -12.62 16.53
N LEU A 29 -16.21 -13.37 17.34
CA LEU A 29 -14.78 -13.11 17.61
C LEU A 29 -13.85 -13.59 16.49
N ALA A 30 -14.28 -14.61 15.73
CA ALA A 30 -13.55 -15.13 14.58
C ALA A 30 -14.54 -15.75 13.57
N HIS A 31 -14.29 -15.52 12.28
CA HIS A 31 -15.10 -16.07 11.18
C HIS A 31 -14.18 -16.66 10.10
N LYS A 32 -14.60 -17.77 9.46
CA LYS A 32 -13.85 -18.47 8.39
C LYS A 32 -12.39 -18.81 8.76
N PHE A 33 -12.15 -19.30 9.97
CA PHE A 33 -10.84 -19.78 10.39
C PHE A 33 -10.64 -21.26 10.00
N CYS A 34 -9.38 -21.67 9.84
CA CYS A 34 -9.06 -23.08 9.59
C CYS A 34 -9.40 -23.94 10.83
N PRO A 35 -10.03 -25.13 10.69
CA PRO A 35 -10.53 -25.90 11.84
C PRO A 35 -9.49 -26.20 12.93
N HIS A 36 -8.21 -26.33 12.57
CA HIS A 36 -7.14 -26.56 13.56
C HIS A 36 -6.94 -25.40 14.54
N HIS A 37 -7.35 -24.18 14.19
CA HIS A 37 -7.30 -23.01 15.09
C HIS A 37 -8.45 -22.97 16.10
N GLN A 38 -9.46 -23.84 15.98
CA GLN A 38 -10.66 -23.78 16.82
C GLN A 38 -10.34 -23.79 18.31
N LYS A 39 -9.50 -24.75 18.76
CA LYS A 39 -9.16 -24.91 20.17
C LYS A 39 -8.43 -23.67 20.73
N THR A 40 -7.54 -23.08 19.95
CA THR A 40 -6.81 -21.87 20.34
C THR A 40 -7.74 -20.66 20.42
N LEU A 41 -8.64 -20.50 19.44
CA LEU A 41 -9.62 -19.41 19.43
C LEU A 41 -10.60 -19.51 20.60
N GLU A 42 -11.03 -20.72 20.97
CA GLU A 42 -11.87 -20.96 22.16
C GLU A 42 -11.14 -20.59 23.45
N GLN A 43 -9.84 -20.86 23.56
CA GLN A 43 -9.03 -20.46 24.71
C GLN A 43 -8.91 -18.93 24.79
N LEU A 44 -8.59 -18.27 23.68
CA LEU A 44 -8.48 -16.81 23.62
C LEU A 44 -9.81 -16.12 23.93
N ALA A 45 -10.93 -16.66 23.44
CA ALA A 45 -12.26 -16.12 23.70
C ALA A 45 -12.60 -16.11 25.20
N LYS A 46 -12.16 -17.13 25.96
CA LYS A 46 -12.36 -17.21 27.42
C LYS A 46 -11.53 -16.17 28.20
N CYS A 47 -10.44 -15.68 27.62
CA CYS A 47 -9.59 -14.67 28.24
C CYS A 47 -10.11 -13.24 28.06
N ILE A 48 -11.17 -13.03 27.26
CA ILE A 48 -11.77 -11.71 27.08
C ILE A 48 -12.54 -11.34 28.33
N ASN A 49 -12.10 -10.29 29.03
CA ASN A 49 -12.81 -9.70 30.16
C ASN A 49 -13.99 -8.84 29.65
N PRO A 50 -15.25 -9.26 29.86
CA PRO A 50 -16.42 -8.50 29.39
C PRO A 50 -16.65 -7.20 30.16
N GLU A 51 -16.02 -7.04 31.33
CA GLU A 51 -16.17 -5.87 32.20
C GLU A 51 -15.18 -4.73 31.87
N GLU A 52 -14.24 -4.96 30.95
CA GLU A 52 -13.32 -3.91 30.49
C GLU A 52 -14.07 -2.76 29.82
N THR A 53 -13.67 -1.53 30.16
CA THR A 53 -14.27 -0.35 29.55
C THR A 53 -13.79 -0.19 28.12
N CYS A 54 -14.70 -0.19 27.16
CA CYS A 54 -14.41 0.12 25.77
C CYS A 54 -15.12 1.40 25.31
N HIS A 55 -14.52 2.07 24.33
CA HIS A 55 -15.18 3.17 23.64
C HIS A 55 -16.24 2.61 22.71
N TRP A 56 -17.49 2.99 22.97
CA TRP A 56 -18.59 2.60 22.12
C TRP A 56 -18.80 3.65 21.06
N VAL A 57 -18.97 3.20 19.82
CA VAL A 57 -19.30 4.02 18.68
C VAL A 57 -20.57 3.46 18.06
N ALA A 58 -21.60 4.29 17.91
CA ALA A 58 -22.76 3.96 17.08
C ALA A 58 -22.63 4.73 15.77
N ALA A 59 -22.65 4.03 14.66
CA ALA A 59 -22.70 4.64 13.34
C ALA A 59 -24.02 4.28 12.65
N LEU A 60 -24.64 5.30 12.05
CA LEU A 60 -25.87 5.16 11.28
C LEU A 60 -25.49 4.92 9.81
N TYR A 61 -25.95 3.80 9.27
CA TYR A 61 -25.74 3.42 7.87
C TYR A 61 -27.08 3.28 7.15
N SER A 62 -27.10 3.57 5.85
CA SER A 62 -28.18 3.14 4.94
C SER A 62 -27.64 2.15 3.93
N ARG A 63 -28.48 1.19 3.53
CA ARG A 63 -28.22 0.26 2.43
C ARG A 63 -29.39 0.26 1.46
N ASP A 64 -29.12 -0.08 0.21
CA ASP A 64 -30.16 -0.25 -0.79
C ASP A 64 -30.85 -1.62 -0.63
N MET A 65 -32.12 -1.61 -0.24
CA MET A 65 -32.88 -2.83 0.04
C MET A 65 -33.17 -3.67 -1.22
N ARG A 66 -33.04 -3.11 -2.43
CA ARG A 66 -33.26 -3.84 -3.69
C ARG A 66 -32.25 -4.96 -3.90
N PHE A 67 -31.06 -4.84 -3.31
CA PHE A 67 -29.94 -5.75 -3.51
C PHE A 67 -29.63 -6.64 -2.31
N VAL A 68 -30.55 -6.75 -1.34
CA VAL A 68 -30.34 -7.51 -0.08
C VAL A 68 -30.05 -9.01 -0.28
N HIS A 69 -30.44 -9.58 -1.42
CA HIS A 69 -30.19 -10.97 -1.79
C HIS A 69 -29.15 -11.13 -2.90
N TYR A 70 -28.48 -10.04 -3.28
CA TYR A 70 -27.47 -10.03 -4.33
C TYR A 70 -26.10 -10.30 -3.73
N GLN A 71 -25.25 -10.98 -4.49
CA GLN A 71 -23.82 -11.04 -4.19
C GLN A 71 -23.19 -9.69 -4.53
N THR A 72 -22.36 -9.17 -3.62
CA THR A 72 -21.54 -7.98 -3.89
C THR A 72 -20.19 -8.42 -4.44
N LEU A 73 -19.83 -7.91 -5.62
CA LEU A 73 -18.52 -8.05 -6.22
C LEU A 73 -17.78 -6.72 -6.21
N ARG A 74 -16.46 -6.76 -6.16
CA ARG A 74 -15.57 -5.61 -6.37
C ARG A 74 -14.77 -5.83 -7.64
N ALA A 75 -14.76 -4.85 -8.53
CA ALA A 75 -13.93 -4.85 -9.72
C ALA A 75 -12.45 -4.69 -9.36
N LEU A 76 -11.60 -5.58 -9.86
CA LEU A 76 -10.15 -5.57 -9.71
C LEU A 76 -9.45 -4.79 -10.83
N PHE A 77 -10.05 -4.79 -12.02
CA PHE A 77 -9.51 -4.16 -13.21
C PHE A 77 -10.59 -3.33 -13.91
N GLN A 78 -10.16 -2.36 -14.70
CA GLN A 78 -11.07 -1.64 -15.59
C GLN A 78 -11.47 -2.53 -16.75
N TYR A 79 -12.75 -2.46 -17.13
CA TYR A 79 -13.27 -3.08 -18.34
C TYR A 79 -14.10 -2.05 -19.13
N LYS A 80 -13.74 -1.87 -20.40
CA LYS A 80 -14.45 -1.01 -21.35
C LYS A 80 -15.38 -1.87 -22.21
N PRO A 81 -16.70 -1.59 -22.22
CA PRO A 81 -17.66 -2.29 -23.06
C PRO A 81 -17.24 -2.27 -24.53
N GLN A 82 -17.26 -3.45 -25.15
CA GLN A 82 -17.19 -3.66 -26.60
C GLN A 82 -18.60 -3.71 -27.20
N ASN A 83 -19.58 -4.20 -26.44
CA ASN A 83 -20.98 -4.28 -26.85
C ASN A 83 -21.89 -3.40 -25.97
N ILE A 84 -23.09 -3.09 -26.47
CA ILE A 84 -24.04 -2.18 -25.80
C ILE A 84 -24.67 -2.76 -24.53
N ASP A 85 -24.64 -4.08 -24.38
CA ASP A 85 -25.17 -4.84 -23.25
C ASP A 85 -24.11 -5.11 -22.17
N GLU A 86 -22.86 -4.69 -22.41
CA GLU A 86 -21.76 -4.83 -21.47
C GLU A 86 -21.66 -3.64 -20.51
N LEU A 87 -21.34 -3.93 -19.26
CA LEU A 87 -21.22 -2.95 -18.18
C LEU A 87 -19.79 -2.41 -18.11
N MET A 88 -19.67 -1.08 -18.21
CA MET A 88 -18.42 -0.41 -17.90
C MET A 88 -18.13 -0.52 -16.40
N ILE A 89 -16.96 -1.04 -16.05
CA ILE A 89 -16.48 -1.13 -14.67
C ILE A 89 -15.07 -0.54 -14.56
N ASN A 90 -14.80 0.15 -13.46
CA ASN A 90 -13.48 0.64 -13.08
C ASN A 90 -12.96 -0.16 -11.89
N ALA A 91 -11.63 -0.19 -11.71
CA ALA A 91 -11.04 -0.85 -10.55
C ALA A 91 -11.52 -0.18 -9.25
N GLY A 92 -12.08 -0.99 -8.34
CA GLY A 92 -12.68 -0.56 -7.08
C GLY A 92 -14.21 -0.46 -7.11
N ASP A 93 -14.86 -0.49 -8.28
CA ASP A 93 -16.32 -0.40 -8.37
C ASP A 93 -16.99 -1.60 -7.69
N PHE A 94 -18.12 -1.36 -7.04
CA PHE A 94 -18.97 -2.43 -6.50
C PHE A 94 -20.08 -2.78 -7.49
N ILE A 95 -20.33 -4.08 -7.65
CA ILE A 95 -21.32 -4.64 -8.57
C ILE A 95 -22.21 -5.60 -7.82
N TYR A 96 -23.53 -5.39 -7.94
CA TYR A 96 -24.53 -6.30 -7.42
C TYR A 96 -24.86 -7.37 -8.46
N VAL A 97 -24.67 -8.63 -8.11
CA VAL A 97 -24.91 -9.79 -8.97
C VAL A 97 -26.00 -10.65 -8.36
N ASN A 98 -27.06 -10.92 -9.12
CA ASN A 98 -28.12 -11.82 -8.67
C ASN A 98 -27.68 -13.28 -8.88
N PRO A 99 -27.50 -14.10 -7.83
CA PRO A 99 -27.07 -15.48 -7.98
C PRO A 99 -28.05 -16.35 -8.79
N THR A 100 -29.35 -16.00 -8.80
CA THR A 100 -30.37 -16.80 -9.50
C THR A 100 -30.41 -16.54 -11.01
N GLN A 101 -29.71 -15.52 -11.51
CA GLN A 101 -29.72 -15.13 -12.93
C GLN A 101 -28.44 -15.51 -13.68
N GLN A 102 -27.56 -16.33 -13.07
CA GLN A 102 -26.27 -16.69 -13.66
C GLN A 102 -26.31 -17.97 -14.53
N SER A 103 -27.39 -18.75 -14.49
CA SER A 103 -27.49 -20.03 -15.22
C SER A 103 -27.56 -19.90 -16.74
N GLU A 104 -27.86 -18.70 -17.25
CA GLU A 104 -28.00 -18.41 -18.69
C GLU A 104 -26.81 -17.59 -19.25
N VAL A 105 -25.80 -17.32 -18.43
CA VAL A 105 -24.64 -16.48 -18.81
C VAL A 105 -23.51 -17.37 -19.35
N SER A 106 -22.87 -16.94 -20.43
CA SER A 106 -21.70 -17.63 -21.00
C SER A 106 -20.56 -17.73 -20.00
N GLU A 107 -19.80 -18.82 -20.07
CA GLU A 107 -18.66 -19.08 -19.18
C GLU A 107 -17.68 -17.90 -19.14
N GLY A 108 -17.30 -17.45 -17.94
CA GLY A 108 -16.37 -16.34 -17.72
C GLY A 108 -17.02 -14.95 -17.68
N TRP A 109 -18.33 -14.84 -17.87
CA TRP A 109 -19.09 -13.60 -17.76
C TRP A 109 -20.11 -13.67 -16.62
N VAL A 110 -20.44 -12.51 -16.05
CA VAL A 110 -21.54 -12.35 -15.11
C VAL A 110 -22.38 -11.16 -15.49
N ILE A 111 -23.67 -11.20 -15.16
CA ILE A 111 -24.56 -10.04 -15.30
C ILE A 111 -24.70 -9.32 -13.96
N GLY A 112 -24.34 -8.04 -13.94
CA GLY A 112 -24.25 -7.24 -12.73
C GLY A 112 -24.88 -5.87 -12.88
N THR A 113 -25.20 -5.25 -11.74
CA THR A 113 -25.67 -3.86 -11.65
C THR A 113 -24.62 -3.03 -10.91
N SER A 114 -24.11 -1.98 -11.53
CA SER A 114 -23.14 -1.07 -10.90
C SER A 114 -23.78 -0.38 -9.70
N HIS A 115 -23.10 -0.41 -8.56
CA HIS A 115 -23.49 0.33 -7.36
C HIS A 115 -23.48 1.85 -7.59
N GLN A 116 -22.51 2.34 -8.38
CA GLN A 116 -22.31 3.77 -8.60
C GLN A 116 -23.30 4.36 -9.61
N SER A 117 -23.47 3.70 -10.77
CA SER A 117 -24.30 4.23 -11.85
C SER A 117 -25.72 3.64 -11.87
N GLY A 118 -25.95 2.51 -11.20
CA GLY A 118 -27.20 1.75 -11.30
C GLY A 118 -27.38 1.03 -12.64
N CYS A 119 -26.44 1.16 -13.59
CA CYS A 119 -26.51 0.50 -14.88
C CYS A 119 -26.31 -1.01 -14.74
N ARG A 120 -27.06 -1.79 -15.53
CA ARG A 120 -26.96 -3.26 -15.59
C ARG A 120 -26.35 -3.70 -16.91
N GLY A 121 -25.46 -4.69 -16.88
CA GLY A 121 -24.87 -5.27 -18.07
C GLY A 121 -23.92 -6.42 -17.77
N PHE A 122 -23.35 -7.02 -18.82
CA PHE A 122 -22.36 -8.09 -18.73
C PHE A 122 -20.97 -7.56 -18.36
N LEU A 123 -20.27 -8.26 -17.49
CA LEU A 123 -18.89 -7.97 -17.13
C LEU A 123 -18.08 -9.27 -17.01
N PRO A 124 -16.77 -9.23 -17.26
CA PRO A 124 -15.92 -10.42 -17.09
C PRO A 124 -15.83 -10.82 -15.62
N GLU A 125 -16.13 -12.07 -15.29
CA GLU A 125 -16.13 -12.57 -13.91
C GLU A 125 -14.71 -12.49 -13.30
N ASN A 126 -13.71 -12.86 -14.10
CA ASN A 126 -12.29 -12.85 -13.72
C ASN A 126 -11.73 -11.45 -13.45
N TYR A 127 -12.50 -10.40 -13.73
CA TYR A 127 -12.15 -9.01 -13.42
C TYR A 127 -12.68 -8.58 -12.06
N THR A 128 -13.33 -9.48 -11.33
CA THR A 128 -13.97 -9.17 -10.05
C THR A 128 -13.57 -10.15 -8.96
N GLU A 129 -13.80 -9.74 -7.72
CA GLU A 129 -13.74 -10.62 -6.55
C GLU A 129 -14.94 -10.40 -5.63
N ARG A 130 -15.21 -11.34 -4.73
CA ARG A 130 -16.31 -11.21 -3.76
C ARG A 130 -15.97 -10.15 -2.71
N ALA A 131 -16.87 -9.20 -2.49
CA ALA A 131 -16.78 -8.16 -1.47
C ALA A 131 -17.83 -8.35 -0.36
N ASN A 132 -17.69 -7.62 0.75
CA ASN A 132 -18.70 -7.64 1.81
C ASN A 132 -19.85 -6.70 1.45
N GLU A 133 -21.09 -7.08 1.77
CA GLU A 133 -22.27 -6.23 1.52
C GLU A 133 -22.12 -4.85 2.19
N SER A 134 -21.53 -4.83 3.39
CA SER A 134 -21.29 -3.63 4.18
C SER A 134 -20.40 -2.60 3.49
N ASP A 135 -19.59 -3.01 2.52
CA ASP A 135 -18.71 -2.11 1.77
C ASP A 135 -19.52 -1.16 0.86
N THR A 136 -20.79 -1.50 0.57
CA THR A 136 -21.72 -0.67 -0.21
C THR A 136 -22.63 0.21 0.64
N TRP A 137 -22.54 0.11 1.97
CA TRP A 137 -23.39 0.87 2.88
C TRP A 137 -22.91 2.31 3.01
N VAL A 138 -23.85 3.25 2.99
CA VAL A 138 -23.55 4.68 3.14
C VAL A 138 -23.58 5.03 4.61
N LYS A 139 -22.45 5.49 5.16
CA LYS A 139 -22.36 6.01 6.52
C LYS A 139 -22.91 7.45 6.56
N HIS A 140 -23.95 7.68 7.34
CA HIS A 140 -24.55 9.00 7.53
C HIS A 140 -23.94 9.76 8.69
N ARG A 141 -23.76 9.08 9.83
CA ARG A 141 -23.32 9.72 11.07
C ARG A 141 -22.66 8.75 12.02
N GLU A 142 -21.84 9.28 12.91
CA GLU A 142 -21.17 8.55 13.98
C GLU A 142 -21.39 9.26 15.32
N TYR A 143 -21.63 8.48 16.37
CA TYR A 143 -21.84 8.94 17.73
C TYR A 143 -20.94 8.15 18.68
N THR A 144 -20.08 8.85 19.40
CA THR A 144 -19.20 8.25 20.41
C THR A 144 -19.86 8.33 21.77
N PHE A 145 -19.92 7.21 22.50
CA PHE A 145 -20.40 7.19 23.88
C PHE A 145 -19.21 7.21 24.83
N VAL A 146 -19.17 8.23 25.67
CA VAL A 146 -18.27 8.28 26.82
C VAL A 146 -19.01 7.65 28.01
N PRO A 147 -18.43 6.65 28.70
CA PRO A 147 -19.04 6.10 29.91
C PRO A 147 -19.27 7.19 30.96
N ALA A 148 -20.49 7.28 31.49
CA ALA A 148 -20.91 8.31 32.46
C ALA A 148 -20.20 8.26 33.83
N SER A 149 -19.23 7.37 34.02
CA SER A 149 -18.51 7.15 35.28
C SER A 149 -17.45 8.21 35.63
N LYS A 150 -17.41 9.36 34.93
CA LYS A 150 -16.48 10.47 35.25
C LYS A 150 -17.15 11.79 35.68
N PHE A 151 -18.46 11.83 35.92
CA PHE A 151 -19.15 13.08 36.30
C PHE A 151 -19.58 13.21 37.76
N LEU A 152 -19.08 12.36 38.67
CA LEU A 152 -19.39 12.48 40.11
C LEU A 152 -18.13 12.40 40.97
N THR A 153 -17.26 13.40 40.85
CA THR A 153 -16.44 13.90 41.98
C THR A 153 -15.91 15.29 41.63
N GLN A 154 -16.75 16.31 41.83
CA GLN A 154 -16.35 17.66 42.24
C GLN A 154 -17.61 18.46 42.60
N SER A 155 -18.07 18.30 43.85
CA SER A 155 -18.69 19.38 44.60
C SER A 155 -17.55 20.15 45.25
N THR A 156 -17.38 21.46 45.08
CA THR A 156 -18.10 22.49 45.83
C THR A 156 -17.55 23.88 45.47
N ASN A 157 -18.39 24.90 45.68
CA ASN A 157 -18.13 26.34 45.86
C ASN A 157 -18.42 27.34 44.71
N GLU A 158 -19.71 27.71 44.63
CA GLU A 158 -20.29 29.10 44.62
C GLU A 158 -19.99 30.13 43.50
N PRO A 159 -20.80 31.21 43.32
CA PRO A 159 -22.25 31.41 43.51
C PRO A 159 -22.98 32.08 42.32
N ASN A 160 -24.31 32.18 42.44
CA ASN A 160 -25.31 32.80 41.54
C ASN A 160 -24.97 34.16 40.89
N VAL A 161 -25.26 34.31 39.58
CA VAL A 161 -25.77 35.57 38.97
C VAL A 161 -26.80 35.25 37.86
N LYS A 162 -27.88 36.04 37.84
CA LYS A 162 -29.11 35.91 37.03
C LYS A 162 -28.97 36.37 35.56
N LEU A 163 -29.81 35.75 34.72
CA LEU A 163 -30.44 36.16 33.45
C LEU A 163 -30.13 37.54 32.85
N ASN A 164 -29.76 37.55 31.56
CA ASN A 164 -30.59 38.12 30.47
C ASN A 164 -30.02 37.75 29.08
N GLY A 165 -30.91 37.50 28.13
CA GLY A 165 -30.56 37.14 26.75
C GLY A 165 -30.26 38.35 25.87
N GLU A 166 -29.44 38.14 24.84
CA GLU A 166 -29.80 38.36 23.44
C GLU A 166 -28.68 37.90 22.50
N VAL A 167 -29.08 37.65 21.26
CA VAL A 167 -28.37 37.04 20.13
C VAL A 167 -27.12 37.82 19.71
N HIS A 168 -25.98 37.14 19.55
CA HIS A 168 -24.98 37.45 18.51
C HIS A 168 -24.07 36.25 18.23
N ASN A 169 -23.91 35.90 16.95
CA ASN A 169 -22.89 34.98 16.46
C ASN A 169 -21.48 35.54 16.75
N PRO A 170 -20.52 34.68 17.15
CA PRO A 170 -19.17 34.87 16.67
C PRO A 170 -18.50 33.56 16.23
N VAL A 171 -18.04 33.57 14.98
CA VAL A 171 -16.68 33.22 14.56
C VAL A 171 -15.92 32.36 15.57
N MET A 172 -15.79 31.06 15.25
CA MET A 172 -15.05 30.10 16.04
C MET A 172 -13.55 30.38 15.93
N SER A 173 -13.07 31.18 16.87
CA SER A 173 -11.67 31.24 17.28
C SER A 173 -11.22 29.84 17.70
N ARG A 174 -10.04 29.45 17.20
CA ARG A 174 -9.21 28.39 17.77
C ARG A 174 -9.21 28.52 19.30
N SER A 175 -9.34 27.41 20.02
CA SER A 175 -8.23 26.82 20.78
C SER A 175 -8.69 25.80 21.84
N VAL A 176 -7.75 24.88 22.12
CA VAL A 176 -7.55 24.04 23.31
C VAL A 176 -8.51 22.87 23.55
N THR A 177 -8.27 21.75 22.86
CA THR A 177 -8.14 20.43 23.52
C THR A 177 -7.39 19.36 22.71
N ASP A 178 -6.70 19.72 21.62
CA ASP A 178 -5.70 18.87 20.94
C ASP A 178 -4.35 18.75 21.67
N VAL A 179 -4.31 18.97 22.98
CA VAL A 179 -3.05 19.03 23.76
C VAL A 179 -2.67 17.69 24.40
N LEU A 180 -3.18 16.55 23.90
CA LEU A 180 -2.77 15.23 24.41
C LEU A 180 -2.43 14.18 23.32
N SER A 181 -1.91 14.61 22.17
CA SER A 181 -1.15 13.72 21.27
C SER A 181 0.18 14.31 20.75
N LEU A 182 0.46 15.60 20.96
CA LEU A 182 1.78 16.18 20.77
C LEU A 182 2.46 16.38 22.13
N GLN A 183 3.15 15.36 22.62
CA GLN A 183 4.36 15.46 23.47
C GLN A 183 4.81 14.07 23.94
N ASN A 184 5.28 13.25 22.99
CA ASN A 184 6.43 12.35 23.13
C ASN A 184 6.63 11.57 21.82
N THR A 185 7.06 12.25 20.75
CA THR A 185 7.65 11.55 19.60
C THR A 185 9.03 11.07 20.00
N ASN A 186 9.09 10.05 20.87
CA ASN A 186 10.26 9.21 20.94
C ASN A 186 10.43 8.62 19.53
N LEU A 187 11.34 9.18 18.71
CA LEU A 187 11.62 8.64 17.38
C LEU A 187 11.82 7.14 17.50
N ARG A 188 10.83 6.39 17.02
CA ARG A 188 10.88 4.94 17.00
C ARG A 188 11.75 4.52 15.82
N ARG A 189 12.35 3.36 15.97
CA ARG A 189 13.20 2.80 14.96
C ARG A 189 12.31 2.05 13.98
N GLY A 190 12.43 2.38 12.70
CA GLY A 190 11.55 1.87 11.67
C GLY A 190 12.33 1.29 10.50
N VAL A 191 11.73 0.32 9.80
CA VAL A 191 12.21 -0.20 8.52
C VAL A 191 11.10 -0.01 7.51
N LEU A 192 11.35 0.85 6.52
CA LEU A 192 10.42 1.11 5.42
C LEU A 192 10.96 0.41 4.17
N VAL A 193 10.28 -0.64 3.72
CA VAL A 193 10.65 -1.38 2.51
C VAL A 193 9.77 -0.92 1.35
N MET A 194 10.39 -0.59 0.21
CA MET A 194 9.72 0.00 -0.94
C MET A 194 10.16 -0.69 -2.24
N ARG A 195 9.20 -0.95 -3.13
CA ARG A 195 9.48 -1.40 -4.51
C ARG A 195 9.97 -0.23 -5.36
N HIS A 196 10.91 -0.49 -6.27
CA HIS A 196 11.33 0.47 -7.30
C HIS A 196 10.14 1.07 -8.11
N GLY A 197 10.38 2.21 -8.76
CA GLY A 197 9.48 2.86 -9.72
C GLY A 197 9.21 2.09 -11.00
N GLU A 198 8.30 2.61 -11.81
CA GLU A 198 8.01 2.08 -13.15
C GLU A 198 9.29 1.96 -13.99
N ARG A 199 9.49 0.79 -14.59
CA ARG A 199 10.63 0.49 -15.46
C ARG A 199 10.28 0.74 -16.93
N VAL A 200 11.27 1.13 -17.73
CA VAL A 200 11.09 1.31 -19.18
C VAL A 200 10.62 0.03 -19.89
N ASP A 201 11.14 -1.12 -19.52
CA ASP A 201 10.83 -2.39 -20.19
C ASP A 201 9.43 -2.93 -19.83
N GLN A 202 8.84 -2.48 -18.72
CA GLN A 202 7.44 -2.77 -18.38
C GLN A 202 6.47 -2.00 -19.28
N VAL A 203 6.86 -0.81 -19.73
CA VAL A 203 6.02 0.06 -20.59
C VAL A 203 6.23 -0.27 -22.07
N PHE A 204 7.49 -0.37 -22.49
CA PHE A 204 7.87 -0.49 -23.90
C PHE A 204 8.20 -1.92 -24.33
N GLY A 205 8.09 -2.88 -23.41
CA GLY A 205 8.30 -4.29 -23.67
C GLY A 205 9.77 -4.69 -23.81
N LYS A 206 10.01 -5.95 -24.21
CA LYS A 206 11.35 -6.55 -24.25
C LYS A 206 12.29 -5.89 -25.26
N SER A 207 11.76 -5.25 -26.30
CA SER A 207 12.54 -4.58 -27.35
C SER A 207 12.77 -3.09 -27.10
N TRP A 208 12.55 -2.63 -25.85
CA TRP A 208 12.64 -1.21 -25.52
C TRP A 208 13.99 -0.58 -25.88
N LEU A 209 15.09 -1.34 -25.74
CA LEU A 209 16.41 -0.83 -25.99
C LEU A 209 16.62 -0.54 -27.48
N GLN A 210 16.12 -1.40 -28.36
CA GLN A 210 16.16 -1.18 -29.82
C GLN A 210 15.31 0.03 -30.22
N GLN A 211 14.21 0.29 -29.51
CA GLN A 211 13.35 1.44 -29.79
C GLN A 211 14.05 2.78 -29.50
N CYS A 212 14.97 2.82 -28.53
CA CYS A 212 15.65 4.05 -28.10
C CYS A 212 17.12 4.16 -28.55
N LEU A 213 17.57 3.34 -29.51
CA LEU A 213 18.91 3.42 -30.09
C LEU A 213 18.84 3.76 -31.58
N THR A 214 19.66 4.72 -32.01
CA THR A 214 19.89 5.00 -33.43
C THR A 214 20.70 3.90 -34.10
N ALA A 215 20.77 3.90 -35.44
CA ALA A 215 21.55 2.93 -36.20
C ALA A 215 23.06 2.93 -35.84
N ASP A 216 23.61 4.07 -35.42
CA ASP A 216 24.98 4.21 -34.90
C ASP A 216 25.11 3.90 -33.40
N GLY A 217 24.05 3.38 -32.77
CA GLY A 217 24.06 2.92 -31.38
C GLY A 217 23.98 4.03 -30.33
N LYS A 218 23.59 5.25 -30.72
CA LYS A 218 23.39 6.37 -29.77
C LYS A 218 21.99 6.34 -29.19
N TYR A 219 21.91 6.64 -27.90
CA TYR A 219 20.65 6.79 -27.22
C TYR A 219 19.88 8.01 -27.74
N TYR A 220 18.59 7.83 -28.00
CA TYR A 220 17.65 8.91 -28.23
C TYR A 220 16.31 8.60 -27.56
N ARG A 221 15.59 9.66 -27.18
CA ARG A 221 14.31 9.53 -26.47
C ARG A 221 13.16 9.40 -27.48
N ALA A 222 12.81 8.16 -27.85
CA ALA A 222 11.76 7.85 -28.82
C ALA A 222 10.32 8.15 -28.33
N ASP A 223 10.13 8.15 -27.00
CA ASP A 223 8.88 8.46 -26.29
C ASP A 223 9.23 9.26 -25.04
N LEU A 224 8.40 10.21 -24.62
CA LEU A 224 8.68 11.08 -23.46
C LEU A 224 8.78 10.31 -22.14
N ASN A 225 8.21 9.11 -22.06
CA ASN A 225 8.32 8.24 -20.90
C ASN A 225 9.65 7.45 -20.86
N PHE A 226 10.48 7.48 -21.90
CA PHE A 226 11.90 7.13 -21.75
C PHE A 226 12.66 8.24 -21.00
N PRO A 227 13.69 7.90 -20.20
CA PRO A 227 14.48 8.90 -19.48
C PRO A 227 15.16 9.89 -20.45
N SER A 228 15.53 11.08 -19.98
CA SER A 228 16.22 12.05 -20.83
C SER A 228 17.63 11.61 -21.23
N ILE A 229 18.25 10.73 -20.44
CA ILE A 229 19.61 10.24 -20.65
C ILE A 229 19.76 8.84 -20.04
N LEU A 230 20.57 7.99 -20.67
CA LEU A 230 21.07 6.76 -20.04
C LEU A 230 22.46 7.02 -19.44
N PRO A 231 22.75 6.49 -18.25
CA PRO A 231 24.09 6.61 -17.69
C PRO A 231 25.10 5.89 -18.58
N LYS A 232 26.34 6.37 -18.59
CA LYS A 232 27.42 5.69 -19.31
C LYS A 232 27.76 4.38 -18.60
N ARG A 233 27.95 3.31 -19.37
CA ARG A 233 28.45 2.01 -18.91
C ARG A 233 29.69 1.67 -19.73
N LYS A 234 30.75 1.19 -19.09
CA LYS A 234 32.07 0.99 -19.71
C LYS A 234 32.06 -0.13 -20.75
N ASP A 235 31.28 -1.17 -20.51
CA ASP A 235 31.32 -2.39 -21.33
C ASP A 235 30.38 -2.32 -22.54
N SER A 236 29.08 -2.07 -22.31
CA SER A 236 28.09 -2.04 -23.38
C SER A 236 26.75 -1.44 -22.96
N VAL A 237 26.13 -0.68 -23.88
CA VAL A 237 24.71 -0.26 -23.75
C VAL A 237 23.74 -1.45 -23.71
N LYS A 238 24.14 -2.61 -24.25
CA LYS A 238 23.31 -3.83 -24.22
C LYS A 238 23.05 -4.34 -22.81
N HIS A 239 23.88 -3.99 -21.83
CA HIS A 239 23.67 -4.41 -20.45
C HIS A 239 22.41 -3.83 -19.82
N PHE A 240 21.84 -2.76 -20.39
CA PHE A 240 20.54 -2.27 -19.95
C PHE A 240 19.38 -3.24 -20.26
N GLU A 241 19.51 -4.17 -21.22
CA GLU A 241 18.45 -5.16 -21.52
C GLU A 241 18.07 -6.00 -20.28
N HIS A 242 19.04 -6.30 -19.42
CA HIS A 242 18.85 -7.07 -18.19
C HIS A 242 18.90 -6.21 -16.92
N ASP A 243 19.20 -4.92 -17.04
CA ASP A 243 19.19 -3.96 -15.93
C ASP A 243 18.54 -2.64 -16.39
N PRO A 244 17.24 -2.66 -16.70
CA PRO A 244 16.55 -1.52 -17.28
C PRO A 244 16.44 -0.36 -16.26
N PRO A 245 16.55 0.89 -16.72
CA PRO A 245 16.32 2.07 -15.88
C PRO A 245 14.84 2.28 -15.56
N LEU A 246 14.56 3.24 -14.69
CA LEU A 246 13.24 3.83 -14.53
C LEU A 246 12.79 4.56 -15.80
N SER A 247 11.48 4.58 -16.03
CA SER A 247 10.83 5.50 -16.96
C SER A 247 10.75 6.91 -16.38
N SER A 248 10.35 7.90 -17.19
CA SER A 248 10.08 9.27 -16.69
C SER A 248 8.96 9.27 -15.64
N CYS A 249 7.92 8.46 -15.81
CA CYS A 249 6.89 8.23 -14.81
C CYS A 249 7.48 7.59 -13.54
N GLY A 250 8.36 6.59 -13.66
CA GLY A 250 9.05 5.97 -12.53
C GLY A 250 9.89 6.97 -11.71
N ILE A 251 10.57 7.89 -12.40
CA ILE A 251 11.31 8.99 -11.77
C ILE A 251 10.35 9.92 -11.02
N PHE A 252 9.24 10.34 -11.65
CA PHE A 252 8.22 11.16 -11.03
C PHE A 252 7.60 10.51 -9.79
N GLN A 253 7.18 9.24 -9.88
CA GLN A 253 6.63 8.47 -8.77
C GLN A 253 7.58 8.47 -7.57
N SER A 254 8.87 8.21 -7.83
CA SER A 254 9.91 8.13 -6.81
C SER A 254 10.12 9.46 -6.10
N ARG A 255 10.19 10.56 -6.86
CA ARG A 255 10.33 11.91 -6.31
C ARG A 255 9.11 12.32 -5.48
N LEU A 256 7.91 12.08 -5.99
CA LEU A 256 6.65 12.39 -5.31
C LEU A 256 6.55 11.66 -3.96
N VAL A 257 6.97 10.39 -3.89
CA VAL A 257 7.00 9.66 -2.62
C VAL A 257 8.02 10.26 -1.64
N GLY A 258 9.19 10.70 -2.13
CA GLY A 258 10.15 11.44 -1.31
C GLY A 258 9.58 12.75 -0.75
N GLU A 259 8.87 13.51 -1.57
CA GLU A 259 8.18 14.74 -1.16
C GLU A 259 7.09 14.45 -0.11
N ALA A 260 6.29 13.40 -0.30
CA ALA A 260 5.30 12.97 0.68
C ALA A 260 5.92 12.54 2.02
N LEU A 261 7.07 11.87 2.00
CA LEU A 261 7.81 11.51 3.22
C LEU A 261 8.34 12.75 3.94
N LEU A 262 8.76 13.78 3.18
CA LEU A 262 9.19 15.06 3.74
C LEU A 262 8.01 15.79 4.42
N ASP A 263 6.84 15.81 3.78
CA ASP A 263 5.63 16.43 4.32
C ASP A 263 5.14 15.78 5.61
N GLN A 264 5.48 14.50 5.81
CA GLN A 264 5.21 13.75 7.05
C GLN A 264 6.35 13.82 8.08
N GLU A 265 7.34 14.68 7.84
CA GLU A 265 8.51 14.90 8.71
C GLU A 265 9.27 13.60 9.04
N VAL A 266 9.28 12.65 8.09
CA VAL A 266 9.92 11.35 8.28
C VAL A 266 11.44 11.51 8.35
N THR A 267 12.02 11.04 9.45
CA THR A 267 13.49 11.03 9.62
C THR A 267 14.10 9.76 9.05
N VAL A 268 14.64 9.83 7.84
CA VAL A 268 15.42 8.73 7.22
C VAL A 268 16.88 8.84 7.65
N SER A 269 17.36 7.84 8.40
CA SER A 269 18.73 7.79 8.92
C SER A 269 19.67 7.01 8.02
N TYR A 270 19.14 5.99 7.32
CA TYR A 270 19.91 5.13 6.42
C TYR A 270 19.06 4.78 5.20
N ILE A 271 19.70 4.62 4.05
CA ILE A 271 19.06 4.10 2.85
C ILE A 271 19.91 3.01 2.21
N TYR A 272 19.26 1.89 1.95
CA TYR A 272 19.84 0.74 1.27
C TYR A 272 19.10 0.51 -0.04
N SER A 273 19.82 0.10 -1.07
CA SER A 273 19.25 -0.25 -2.37
C SER A 273 19.76 -1.60 -2.85
N SER A 274 18.89 -2.36 -3.50
CA SER A 274 19.32 -3.42 -4.42
C SER A 274 20.26 -2.86 -5.50
N PRO A 275 21.20 -3.66 -6.04
CA PRO A 275 22.14 -3.21 -7.08
C PRO A 275 21.49 -2.95 -8.45
N ALA A 276 20.23 -3.34 -8.66
CA ALA A 276 19.53 -3.05 -9.91
C ALA A 276 19.39 -1.53 -10.11
N LEU A 277 19.66 -1.05 -11.33
CA LEU A 277 19.69 0.37 -11.65
C LEU A 277 18.38 1.08 -11.29
N ARG A 278 17.24 0.44 -11.61
CA ARG A 278 15.90 0.91 -11.23
C ARG A 278 15.74 1.18 -9.73
N CYS A 279 16.35 0.37 -8.87
CA CYS A 279 16.28 0.52 -7.41
C CYS A 279 17.16 1.69 -6.96
N ILE A 280 18.37 1.81 -7.52
CA ILE A 280 19.29 2.90 -7.20
C ILE A 280 18.71 4.25 -7.65
N GLN A 281 18.14 4.32 -8.84
CA GLN A 281 17.45 5.51 -9.35
C GLN A 281 16.24 5.87 -8.48
N THR A 282 15.46 4.88 -8.05
CA THR A 282 14.34 5.11 -7.12
C THR A 282 14.85 5.71 -5.82
N ALA A 283 15.88 5.11 -5.21
CA ALA A 283 16.50 5.60 -3.98
C ALA A 283 17.02 7.04 -4.11
N GLN A 284 17.70 7.36 -5.21
CA GLN A 284 18.20 8.70 -5.51
C GLN A 284 17.06 9.72 -5.58
N HIS A 285 16.00 9.42 -6.34
CA HIS A 285 14.89 10.36 -6.52
C HIS A 285 14.03 10.51 -5.25
N VAL A 286 13.88 9.46 -4.45
CA VAL A 286 13.27 9.55 -3.11
C VAL A 286 14.09 10.46 -2.21
N LEU A 287 15.42 10.34 -2.19
CA LEU A 287 16.30 11.23 -1.42
C LEU A 287 16.21 12.69 -1.88
N GLN A 288 16.08 12.93 -3.19
CA GLN A 288 15.88 14.27 -3.73
C GLN A 288 14.56 14.88 -3.26
N GLY A 289 13.46 14.12 -3.30
CA GLY A 289 12.17 14.55 -2.77
C GLY A 289 12.23 14.85 -1.25
N LEU A 290 12.97 14.02 -0.52
CA LEU A 290 13.26 14.21 0.92
C LEU A 290 14.23 15.36 1.23
N LYS A 291 14.89 15.95 0.23
CA LYS A 291 15.98 16.92 0.39
C LYS A 291 17.13 16.38 1.26
N LEU A 292 17.42 15.09 1.13
CA LEU A 292 18.48 14.36 1.84
C LEU A 292 19.57 13.84 0.89
N ASP A 293 19.47 14.09 -0.41
CA ASP A 293 20.37 13.60 -1.46
C ASP A 293 21.81 14.07 -1.30
N GLN A 294 22.07 15.13 -0.55
CA GLN A 294 23.43 15.59 -0.20
C GLN A 294 23.92 15.10 1.16
N LYS A 295 23.03 14.55 2.00
CA LYS A 295 23.31 14.20 3.40
C LYS A 295 23.42 12.70 3.63
N VAL A 296 22.58 11.92 2.93
CA VAL A 296 22.47 10.48 3.08
C VAL A 296 22.96 9.82 1.79
N LYS A 297 23.90 8.88 1.93
CA LYS A 297 24.45 8.12 0.80
C LYS A 297 23.75 6.77 0.66
N ILE A 298 23.54 6.33 -0.58
CA ILE A 298 22.88 5.06 -0.91
C ILE A 298 23.85 3.89 -0.70
N ARG A 299 23.51 2.99 0.23
CA ARG A 299 24.26 1.75 0.46
C ARG A 299 23.76 0.68 -0.49
N VAL A 300 24.59 0.32 -1.48
CA VAL A 300 24.24 -0.72 -2.46
C VAL A 300 24.50 -2.10 -1.84
N GLU A 301 23.45 -2.87 -1.59
CA GLU A 301 23.49 -4.18 -0.95
C GLU A 301 23.01 -5.27 -1.91
N PRO A 302 23.92 -6.11 -2.44
CA PRO A 302 23.58 -7.22 -3.35
C PRO A 302 22.59 -8.22 -2.73
N GLY A 303 22.63 -8.43 -1.42
CA GLY A 303 21.68 -9.27 -0.70
C GLY A 303 20.22 -8.82 -0.83
N LEU A 304 19.96 -7.58 -1.26
CA LEU A 304 18.61 -7.07 -1.52
C LEU A 304 18.09 -7.35 -2.94
N PHE A 305 18.87 -8.00 -3.80
CA PHE A 305 18.44 -8.33 -5.16
C PHE A 305 17.27 -9.33 -5.17
N GLU A 306 16.44 -9.31 -6.22
CA GLU A 306 15.26 -10.16 -6.36
C GLU A 306 15.63 -11.65 -6.48
N TRP A 307 14.64 -12.53 -6.33
CA TRP A 307 14.81 -13.96 -6.52
C TRP A 307 15.36 -14.26 -7.91
N THR A 308 16.59 -14.76 -7.98
CA THR A 308 17.35 -14.86 -9.25
C THR A 308 16.75 -15.87 -10.23
N LYS A 309 15.83 -16.74 -9.79
CA LYS A 309 15.05 -17.62 -10.67
C LYS A 309 14.10 -16.86 -11.60
N TRP A 310 13.69 -15.63 -11.24
CA TRP A 310 12.85 -14.80 -12.09
C TRP A 310 13.64 -14.04 -13.16
N GLU A 311 14.96 -14.07 -13.12
CA GLU A 311 15.78 -13.48 -14.18
C GLU A 311 15.69 -14.32 -15.45
N ALA A 312 15.21 -13.68 -16.52
CA ALA A 312 14.83 -14.34 -17.77
C ALA A 312 15.98 -15.12 -18.43
N SER A 313 17.22 -14.67 -18.22
CA SER A 313 18.44 -15.28 -18.75
C SER A 313 19.05 -16.32 -17.82
N ARG A 314 18.53 -16.51 -16.59
CA ARG A 314 19.18 -17.28 -15.51
C ARG A 314 20.61 -16.81 -15.20
N VAL A 315 20.95 -15.58 -15.58
CA VAL A 315 22.25 -14.95 -15.33
C VAL A 315 22.00 -13.73 -14.44
N ILE A 316 22.88 -13.50 -13.47
CA ILE A 316 22.85 -12.27 -12.67
C ILE A 316 23.14 -11.09 -13.60
N PRO A 317 22.28 -10.06 -13.64
CA PRO A 317 22.54 -8.89 -14.49
C PRO A 317 23.92 -8.31 -14.21
N ASN A 318 24.60 -7.86 -15.27
CA ASN A 318 25.80 -7.05 -15.09
C ASN A 318 25.33 -5.69 -14.53
N PHE A 319 25.44 -5.47 -13.21
CA PHE A 319 25.05 -4.23 -12.55
C PHE A 319 26.10 -3.14 -12.75
N MET A 320 25.70 -1.87 -12.62
CA MET A 320 26.68 -0.78 -12.67
C MET A 320 27.62 -0.87 -11.47
N THR A 321 28.91 -0.67 -11.72
CA THR A 321 29.93 -0.59 -10.66
C THR A 321 29.74 0.68 -9.82
N LEU A 322 30.25 0.69 -8.59
CA LEU A 322 30.22 1.90 -7.74
C LEU A 322 30.88 3.11 -8.42
N THR A 323 31.93 2.86 -9.21
CA THR A 323 32.61 3.88 -10.01
C THR A 323 31.69 4.45 -11.08
N GLU A 324 31.05 3.60 -11.89
CA GLU A 324 30.09 4.05 -12.91
C GLU A 324 28.89 4.77 -12.30
N LEU A 325 28.39 4.31 -11.14
CA LEU A 325 27.30 4.97 -10.43
C LEU A 325 27.69 6.37 -9.96
N THR A 326 28.92 6.52 -9.45
CA THR A 326 29.47 7.82 -9.03
C THR A 326 29.70 8.74 -10.23
N GLU A 327 30.27 8.23 -11.32
CA GLU A 327 30.45 8.95 -12.58
C GLU A 327 29.09 9.40 -13.18
N ALA A 328 28.03 8.61 -12.96
CA ALA A 328 26.65 8.95 -13.31
C ALA A 328 25.94 9.86 -12.29
N SER A 329 26.66 10.39 -11.30
CA SER A 329 26.15 11.31 -10.26
C SER A 329 25.09 10.72 -9.32
N TYR A 330 25.07 9.41 -9.13
CA TYR A 330 24.29 8.79 -8.03
C TYR A 330 25.07 8.90 -6.73
N ASN A 331 24.43 9.38 -5.64
CA ASN A 331 25.10 9.58 -4.36
C ASN A 331 25.23 8.26 -3.57
N VAL A 332 26.09 7.37 -4.05
CA VAL A 332 26.32 6.05 -3.45
C VAL A 332 27.41 6.10 -2.37
N ASP A 333 27.26 5.27 -1.34
CA ASP A 333 28.25 5.09 -0.28
C ASP A 333 29.36 4.15 -0.76
N THR A 334 30.45 4.71 -1.27
CA THR A 334 31.62 3.92 -1.73
C THR A 334 32.42 3.29 -0.59
N SER A 335 32.17 3.70 0.67
CA SER A 335 32.78 3.10 1.86
C SER A 335 32.01 1.89 2.36
N TYR A 336 30.73 1.76 1.99
CA TYR A 336 29.91 0.60 2.33
C TYR A 336 30.49 -0.68 1.72
N ARG A 337 30.46 -1.76 2.50
CA ARG A 337 30.78 -3.10 2.05
C ARG A 337 29.54 -3.94 2.30
N GLY A 338 28.96 -4.46 1.22
CA GLY A 338 27.75 -5.27 1.29
C GLY A 338 27.98 -6.51 2.15
N ASN A 339 26.98 -6.86 2.96
CA ASN A 339 27.07 -8.04 3.82
C ASN A 339 27.06 -9.32 2.97
N ILE A 340 26.33 -9.28 1.85
CA ILE A 340 26.34 -10.34 0.83
C ILE A 340 27.05 -9.77 -0.40
N PRO A 341 28.25 -10.27 -0.77
CA PRO A 341 28.94 -9.78 -1.95
C PRO A 341 28.21 -10.23 -3.23
N LEU A 342 28.34 -9.46 -4.29
CA LEU A 342 27.66 -9.74 -5.57
C LEU A 342 28.00 -11.13 -6.11
N SER A 343 29.25 -11.58 -5.93
CA SER A 343 29.73 -12.90 -6.34
C SER A 343 29.05 -14.07 -5.61
N SER A 344 28.39 -13.81 -4.49
CA SER A 344 27.64 -14.82 -3.72
C SER A 344 26.19 -14.97 -4.16
N LEU A 345 25.70 -14.13 -5.09
CA LEU A 345 24.37 -14.33 -5.68
C LEU A 345 24.40 -15.54 -6.63
N VAL A 346 23.65 -16.57 -6.28
CA VAL A 346 23.54 -17.80 -7.07
C VAL A 346 22.57 -17.56 -8.23
N PRO A 347 22.96 -17.79 -9.49
CA PRO A 347 22.04 -17.72 -10.61
C PRO A 347 20.97 -18.82 -10.51
N SER A 348 19.69 -18.47 -10.68
CA SER A 348 18.56 -19.39 -10.52
C SER A 348 18.50 -20.11 -9.16
N GLU A 349 18.77 -19.38 -8.08
CA GLU A 349 18.68 -19.89 -6.71
C GLU A 349 17.29 -20.50 -6.43
N SER A 350 17.24 -21.48 -5.52
CA SER A 350 15.99 -22.00 -4.98
C SER A 350 15.23 -20.93 -4.19
N TYR A 351 13.93 -21.17 -3.95
CA TYR A 351 13.14 -20.24 -3.15
C TYR A 351 13.64 -20.19 -1.69
N GLU A 352 14.10 -21.32 -1.18
CA GLU A 352 14.65 -21.48 0.17
C GLU A 352 15.95 -20.70 0.33
N GLU A 353 16.85 -20.75 -0.65
CA GLU A 353 18.08 -19.94 -0.68
C GLU A 353 17.75 -18.44 -0.72
N TYR A 354 16.80 -18.03 -1.56
CA TYR A 354 16.34 -16.65 -1.65
C TYR A 354 15.80 -16.12 -0.32
N VAL A 355 14.93 -16.90 0.34
CA VAL A 355 14.37 -16.56 1.65
C VAL A 355 15.46 -16.52 2.71
N SER A 356 16.39 -17.48 2.68
CA SER A 356 17.51 -17.56 3.63
C SER A 356 18.40 -16.32 3.55
N ARG A 357 18.86 -15.94 2.35
CA ARG A 357 19.69 -14.73 2.18
C ARG A 357 18.93 -13.44 2.51
N SER A 358 17.63 -13.38 2.19
CA SER A 358 16.77 -12.24 2.51
C SER A 358 16.61 -12.05 4.02
N SER A 359 16.48 -13.15 4.75
CA SER A 359 16.41 -13.17 6.22
C SER A 359 17.74 -12.78 6.86
N ALA A 360 18.87 -13.25 6.31
CA ALA A 360 20.20 -12.89 6.80
C ALA A 360 20.47 -11.38 6.62
N VAL A 361 20.31 -10.87 5.38
CA VAL A 361 20.65 -9.48 5.05
C VAL A 361 19.81 -8.47 5.84
N ILE A 362 18.50 -8.72 6.04
CA ILE A 362 17.67 -7.78 6.78
C ILE A 362 18.05 -7.71 8.26
N LYS A 363 18.40 -8.85 8.88
CA LYS A 363 18.86 -8.91 10.26
C LYS A 363 20.19 -8.18 10.44
N GLU A 364 21.11 -8.32 9.49
CA GLU A 364 22.40 -7.62 9.51
C GLU A 364 22.22 -6.12 9.32
N ILE A 365 21.42 -5.67 8.35
CA ILE A 365 21.10 -4.24 8.14
C ILE A 365 20.54 -3.62 9.41
N VAL A 366 19.56 -4.29 10.03
CA VAL A 366 18.98 -3.85 11.30
C VAL A 366 20.05 -3.87 12.40
N THR A 367 20.87 -4.89 12.52
CA THR A 367 21.92 -4.90 13.57
C THR A 367 22.93 -3.76 13.39
N ALA A 368 23.29 -3.43 12.14
CA ALA A 368 24.25 -2.38 11.80
C ALA A 368 23.72 -0.94 12.00
N CYS A 369 22.40 -0.77 12.14
CA CYS A 369 21.75 0.54 12.21
C CYS A 369 20.99 0.75 13.54
N PRO A 370 21.65 0.79 14.71
CA PRO A 370 20.99 0.79 16.02
C PRO A 370 20.32 2.12 16.40
N ASN A 371 20.60 3.19 15.65
CA ASN A 371 20.13 4.53 15.96
C ASN A 371 18.62 4.70 15.67
N LYS A 372 18.01 5.72 16.30
CA LYS A 372 16.61 6.11 16.06
C LYS A 372 16.42 6.59 14.60
N GLY A 373 15.17 6.53 14.12
CA GLY A 373 14.79 6.92 12.76
C GLY A 373 14.51 5.72 11.84
N ILE A 374 14.26 6.01 10.57
CA ILE A 374 13.87 5.03 9.56
C ILE A 374 15.08 4.56 8.75
N ILE A 375 15.18 3.24 8.60
CA ILE A 375 16.00 2.56 7.61
C ILE A 375 15.12 2.36 6.37
N LEU A 376 15.40 3.09 5.30
CA LEU A 376 14.70 2.95 4.03
C LEU A 376 15.40 1.88 3.18
N ILE A 377 14.65 0.88 2.73
CA ILE A 377 15.13 -0.17 1.84
C ILE A 377 14.38 -0.07 0.51
N VAL A 378 15.13 0.15 -0.57
CA VAL A 378 14.60 0.18 -1.93
C VAL A 378 15.00 -1.09 -2.66
N GLY A 379 14.00 -1.92 -2.98
CA GLY A 379 14.20 -3.20 -3.62
C GLY A 379 13.12 -3.48 -4.66
N HIS A 380 12.56 -4.68 -4.61
CA HIS A 380 11.64 -5.19 -5.61
C HIS A 380 10.29 -5.53 -4.98
N GLY A 381 9.34 -6.04 -5.76
CA GLY A 381 8.05 -6.47 -5.20
C GLY A 381 8.24 -7.57 -4.15
N SER A 382 9.15 -8.52 -4.43
CA SER A 382 9.54 -9.58 -3.49
C SER A 382 10.03 -9.08 -2.13
N SER A 383 10.79 -7.99 -2.12
CA SER A 383 11.42 -7.40 -0.95
C SER A 383 10.44 -7.09 0.18
N LEU A 384 9.22 -6.62 -0.15
CA LEU A 384 8.22 -6.27 0.86
C LEU A 384 7.85 -7.46 1.73
N VAL A 385 7.84 -8.68 1.17
CA VAL A 385 7.49 -9.90 1.90
C VAL A 385 8.73 -10.55 2.49
N SER A 386 9.81 -10.65 1.71
CA SER A 386 11.01 -11.39 2.10
C SER A 386 11.84 -10.71 3.18
N PHE A 387 11.73 -9.39 3.35
CA PHE A 387 12.45 -8.66 4.40
C PHE A 387 11.59 -8.40 5.64
N THR A 388 10.30 -8.16 5.49
CA THR A 388 9.43 -7.82 6.64
C THR A 388 9.04 -9.04 7.46
N ARG A 389 8.77 -10.19 6.82
CA ARG A 389 8.36 -11.41 7.54
C ARG A 389 9.44 -11.94 8.49
N PRO A 390 10.72 -12.06 8.08
CA PRO A 390 11.79 -12.44 9.02
C PRO A 390 11.95 -11.42 10.16
N LEU A 391 11.77 -10.14 9.87
CA LEU A 391 11.89 -9.07 10.85
C LEU A 391 10.79 -9.17 11.93
N THR A 392 9.55 -9.46 11.54
CA THR A 392 8.42 -9.64 12.46
C THR A 392 8.25 -11.07 13.00
N GLY A 393 9.20 -11.96 12.74
CA GLY A 393 9.15 -13.36 13.20
C GLY A 393 8.06 -14.22 12.54
N LEU A 394 7.53 -13.81 11.39
CA LEU A 394 6.55 -14.60 10.63
C LEU A 394 7.26 -15.64 9.74
N PRO A 395 6.67 -16.85 9.58
CA PRO A 395 7.25 -17.87 8.72
C PRO A 395 7.24 -17.44 7.26
N ALA A 396 8.16 -17.95 6.44
CA ALA A 396 8.11 -17.73 4.99
C ALA A 396 6.77 -18.23 4.40
N LYS A 397 6.29 -17.57 3.35
CA LYS A 397 5.17 -18.10 2.55
C LYS A 397 5.65 -19.28 1.72
N ASP A 398 4.76 -20.14 1.24
CA ASP A 398 5.09 -21.03 0.14
C ASP A 398 5.39 -20.21 -1.13
N SER A 399 6.12 -20.81 -2.07
CA SER A 399 6.61 -20.11 -3.26
C SER A 399 5.48 -19.66 -4.20
N SER A 400 4.34 -20.36 -4.22
CA SER A 400 3.18 -20.02 -5.07
C SER A 400 2.44 -18.79 -4.52
N ASP A 401 2.08 -18.81 -3.23
CA ASP A 401 1.47 -17.68 -2.54
C ASP A 401 2.38 -16.46 -2.56
N PHE A 402 3.69 -16.67 -2.35
CA PHE A 402 4.69 -15.62 -2.47
C PHE A 402 4.63 -14.95 -3.85
N ALA A 403 4.68 -15.74 -4.93
CA ALA A 403 4.59 -15.20 -6.28
C ALA A 403 3.25 -14.50 -6.56
N HIS A 404 2.14 -14.99 -6.01
CA HIS A 404 0.83 -14.35 -6.15
C HIS A 404 0.78 -12.98 -5.46
N VAL A 405 1.32 -12.87 -4.25
CA VAL A 405 1.41 -11.59 -3.51
C VAL A 405 2.29 -10.60 -4.26
N VAL A 406 3.47 -11.03 -4.72
CA VAL A 406 4.44 -10.14 -5.38
C VAL A 406 3.87 -9.48 -6.63
N ARG A 407 3.07 -10.20 -7.42
CA ARG A 407 2.42 -9.67 -8.64
C ARG A 407 1.44 -8.53 -8.37
N LYS A 408 0.90 -8.43 -7.15
CA LYS A 408 -0.08 -7.39 -6.77
C LYS A 408 0.57 -6.11 -6.25
N ILE A 409 1.87 -6.10 -6.00
CA ILE A 409 2.57 -4.95 -5.40
C ILE A 409 2.85 -3.94 -6.52
N PRO A 410 2.28 -2.72 -6.49
CA PRO A 410 2.52 -1.71 -7.52
C PRO A 410 3.91 -1.07 -7.39
N SER A 411 4.32 -0.28 -8.38
CA SER A 411 5.48 0.61 -8.25
C SER A 411 5.36 1.47 -7.00
N LEU A 412 6.46 1.63 -6.25
CA LEU A 412 6.52 2.36 -4.97
C LEU A 412 5.61 1.78 -3.87
N GLY A 413 5.05 0.58 -4.08
CA GLY A 413 4.38 -0.16 -3.03
C GLY A 413 5.32 -0.33 -1.84
N MET A 414 4.80 -0.13 -0.64
CA MET A 414 5.61 -0.05 0.57
C MET A 414 5.02 -0.83 1.74
N CYS A 415 5.89 -1.34 2.60
CA CYS A 415 5.56 -1.95 3.88
C CYS A 415 6.44 -1.33 4.96
N PHE A 416 5.85 -1.08 6.14
CA PHE A 416 6.56 -0.42 7.24
C PHE A 416 6.54 -1.31 8.49
N CYS A 417 7.72 -1.50 9.08
CA CYS A 417 7.89 -2.20 10.34
C CYS A 417 8.46 -1.25 11.39
N GLU A 418 7.86 -1.23 12.58
CA GLU A 418 8.36 -0.45 13.72
C GLU A 418 8.82 -1.36 14.87
N GLU A 419 9.90 -0.97 15.52
CA GLU A 419 10.45 -1.66 16.69
C GLU A 419 9.74 -1.23 17.97
N LEU A 420 9.14 -2.20 18.67
CA LEU A 420 8.64 -2.06 20.02
C LEU A 420 9.78 -2.26 21.01
N LYS A 421 10.34 -1.16 21.51
CA LYS A 421 11.52 -1.17 22.40
C LYS A 421 11.34 -2.02 23.66
N GLU A 422 10.14 -2.04 24.23
CA GLU A 422 9.85 -2.77 25.47
C GLU A 422 9.93 -4.29 25.27
N GLU A 423 9.68 -4.78 24.06
CA GLU A 423 9.64 -6.23 23.76
C GLU A 423 10.75 -6.71 22.82
N LYS A 424 11.59 -5.81 22.28
CA LYS A 424 12.54 -6.10 21.18
C LYS A 424 11.88 -6.81 19.99
N LYS A 425 10.62 -6.48 19.72
CA LYS A 425 9.84 -7.06 18.62
C LYS A 425 9.59 -6.02 17.54
N TRP A 426 9.41 -6.50 16.32
CA TRP A 426 8.98 -5.68 15.18
C TRP A 426 7.54 -5.98 14.85
N LEU A 427 6.77 -4.92 14.59
CA LEU A 427 5.40 -5.02 14.11
C LEU A 427 5.25 -4.35 12.76
N MET A 428 4.47 -4.96 11.87
CA MET A 428 4.00 -4.27 10.68
C MET A 428 2.94 -3.23 11.07
N VAL A 429 3.12 -2.02 10.59
CA VAL A 429 2.22 -0.88 10.81
C VAL A 429 1.92 -0.20 9.48
N ASN A 430 1.00 0.75 9.47
CA ASN A 430 0.71 1.53 8.28
C ASN A 430 1.96 2.35 7.88
N PRO A 431 2.34 2.37 6.59
CA PRO A 431 3.37 3.27 6.11
C PRO A 431 3.04 4.74 6.44
N PRO A 432 4.05 5.59 6.64
CA PRO A 432 3.85 6.99 7.03
C PRO A 432 3.20 7.84 5.92
N VAL A 433 3.18 7.35 4.68
CA VAL A 433 2.58 8.05 3.53
C VAL A 433 1.52 7.21 2.84
N LYS A 434 0.65 7.86 2.07
CA LYS A 434 -0.42 7.21 1.32
C LYS A 434 0.13 6.49 0.08
N THR A 435 -0.70 5.60 -0.47
CA THR A 435 -0.43 4.95 -1.75
C THR A 435 -0.53 5.93 -2.91
N LEU A 436 0.29 5.73 -3.94
CA LEU A 436 0.18 6.42 -5.23
C LEU A 436 -0.60 5.55 -6.20
N THR A 437 -1.69 6.07 -6.77
CA THR A 437 -2.52 5.37 -7.75
C THR A 437 -2.78 6.30 -8.92
N HIS A 438 -2.50 5.83 -10.14
CA HIS A 438 -2.76 6.55 -11.37
C HIS A 438 -3.05 5.56 -12.51
N GLY A 439 -3.73 6.05 -13.56
CA GLY A 439 -3.98 5.28 -14.77
C GLY A 439 -2.77 5.20 -15.70
N ALA A 440 -2.87 4.36 -16.73
CA ALA A 440 -1.94 4.34 -17.85
C ALA A 440 -2.20 5.51 -18.81
N ASN A 441 -1.19 5.91 -19.56
CA ASN A 441 -1.32 6.83 -20.69
C ASN A 441 -0.95 6.10 -21.98
N ALA A 442 -1.88 6.06 -22.95
CA ALA A 442 -1.70 5.26 -24.15
C ALA A 442 -0.78 5.95 -25.18
N ALA A 443 -0.02 5.16 -25.93
CA ALA A 443 0.70 5.67 -27.09
C ALA A 443 -0.29 6.21 -28.13
N PHE A 444 -0.03 7.40 -28.66
CA PHE A 444 -0.89 8.07 -29.63
C PHE A 444 -0.13 8.42 -30.91
N ASN A 445 -0.65 7.96 -32.05
CA ASN A 445 -0.16 8.33 -33.37
C ASN A 445 -1.28 9.01 -34.16
N TRP A 446 -1.20 10.33 -34.26
CA TRP A 446 -2.22 11.15 -34.91
C TRP A 446 -2.43 10.80 -36.39
N ARG A 447 -1.39 10.33 -37.12
CA ARG A 447 -1.53 10.00 -38.54
C ARG A 447 -2.47 8.81 -38.72
N ASN A 448 -2.19 7.74 -37.99
CA ASN A 448 -2.99 6.52 -38.05
C ASN A 448 -4.40 6.75 -37.47
N SER A 449 -4.53 7.60 -36.45
CA SER A 449 -5.82 7.84 -35.79
C SER A 449 -6.73 8.83 -36.50
N ILE A 450 -6.19 9.77 -37.29
CA ILE A 450 -6.96 10.87 -37.89
C ILE A 450 -6.98 10.79 -39.42
N MET A 451 -5.89 10.35 -40.07
CA MET A 451 -5.79 10.40 -41.54
C MET A 451 -6.14 9.09 -42.24
N GLU A 452 -6.13 7.95 -41.55
CA GLU A 452 -6.44 6.62 -42.13
C GLU A 452 -7.86 6.12 -41.78
N GLY A 453 -8.77 7.05 -41.46
CA GLY A 453 -10.17 6.76 -41.09
C GLY A 453 -11.14 6.65 -42.26
#